data_AF-A0A382Z8H7-F1
#
_entry.id   AF-A0A382Z8H7-F1
#
_cell.length_a   1.000
_cell.length_b   1.000
_cell.length_c   1.000
_cell.angle_alpha   90.00
_cell.angle_beta   90.00
_cell.angle_gamma   90.00
#
_symmetry.space_group_name_H-M   'P 1'
#
loop_
_entity.id
_entity.type
_entity.pdbx_description
1 polymer ?
#
loop_
_entity_poly.entity_id
_entity_poly.type
_entity_poly.pdbx_seq_one_letter_code
_entity_poly.pdbx_strand_id
1 'polypeptide(L)'
;MIRFQEYLTEAAGKNLHLEHIEDEILNDGINGGRAAINFIQSLRDMLAGTAKTSVNVSTKWDGAPAIFAGTDPSDGQFFVAKKSVFNKNPILYKKESDIDVTGDLGEKFKVALKEFSKLDIKGVLQGDLLYTSLGTAIPDHWTFQPNTIMYAVPTDSDIGKKISKSKIGIVWHTTYSGDTLEDMTASFGVDQPLKKVSSVWHTDA
;
A
#
# COMPACT_ATOMS: atom_id res chain seq x y z
N MET A 1 30.50 -28.63 -11.71
CA MET A 1 30.47 -28.80 -10.25
C MET A 1 30.45 -27.40 -9.66
N ILE A 2 29.25 -26.94 -9.29
CA ILE A 2 28.99 -25.57 -8.81
C ILE A 2 29.46 -25.50 -7.35
N ARG A 3 30.19 -24.43 -6.97
CA ARG A 3 30.84 -24.31 -5.65
C ARG A 3 29.87 -23.67 -4.66
N PHE A 4 29.79 -24.22 -3.45
CA PHE A 4 28.93 -23.77 -2.34
C PHE A 4 29.05 -22.27 -2.00
N GLN A 5 30.18 -21.62 -2.31
CA GLN A 5 30.37 -20.19 -2.11
C GLN A 5 29.55 -19.29 -3.06
N GLU A 6 29.08 -19.79 -4.20
CA GLU A 6 28.23 -19.00 -5.10
C GLU A 6 26.81 -18.84 -4.55
N TYR A 7 26.37 -19.71 -3.64
CA TYR A 7 25.02 -19.68 -3.04
C TYR A 7 24.88 -18.63 -1.91
N LEU A 8 25.98 -18.22 -1.27
CA LEU A 8 25.93 -17.31 -0.11
C LEU A 8 25.88 -15.82 -0.49
N THR A 9 25.90 -15.50 -1.79
CA THR A 9 25.83 -14.11 -2.26
C THR A 9 24.41 -13.69 -2.67
N GLU A 10 23.44 -14.61 -2.71
CA GLU A 10 22.04 -14.27 -2.98
C GLU A 10 21.31 -13.68 -1.76
N ALA A 11 21.80 -13.93 -0.53
CA ALA A 11 21.16 -13.46 0.71
C ALA A 11 21.35 -11.95 1.01
N ALA A 12 22.08 -11.22 0.17
CA ALA A 12 22.19 -9.75 0.25
C ALA A 12 21.56 -9.05 -0.98
N GLY A 13 20.84 -9.82 -1.82
CA GLY A 13 20.10 -9.29 -2.96
C GLY A 13 18.73 -8.82 -2.51
N LYS A 14 18.40 -7.55 -2.81
CA LYS A 14 17.06 -6.93 -2.71
C LYS A 14 16.02 -7.81 -2.01
N ASN A 15 15.73 -7.56 -0.73
CA ASN A 15 14.56 -8.14 -0.05
C ASN A 15 13.30 -7.77 -0.84
N LEU A 16 12.95 -8.60 -1.82
CA LEU A 16 11.74 -8.50 -2.65
C LEU A 16 10.53 -9.01 -1.88
N HIS A 17 10.76 -9.63 -0.73
CA HIS A 17 9.78 -10.15 0.20
C HIS A 17 10.07 -9.63 1.61
N LEU A 18 9.01 -9.29 2.34
CA LEU A 18 9.06 -9.18 3.79
C LEU A 18 9.13 -10.61 4.31
N GLU A 19 10.29 -11.01 4.81
CA GLU A 19 10.49 -12.34 5.42
C GLU A 19 9.62 -12.48 6.67
N HIS A 20 9.07 -13.67 6.91
CA HIS A 20 8.42 -13.94 8.19
C HIS A 20 9.48 -14.14 9.27
N ILE A 21 9.17 -13.70 10.48
CA ILE A 21 10.13 -13.75 11.58
C ILE A 21 10.51 -15.20 11.95
N GLU A 22 9.62 -16.15 11.73
CA GLU A 22 9.87 -17.57 11.92
C GLU A 22 10.81 -18.16 10.86
N ASP A 23 10.81 -17.59 9.64
CA ASP A 23 11.62 -18.08 8.52
C ASP A 23 13.10 -17.77 8.75
N GLU A 24 13.43 -16.73 9.52
CA GLU A 24 14.80 -16.39 9.93
C GLU A 24 15.53 -17.59 10.55
N ILE A 25 14.85 -18.41 11.36
CA ILE A 25 15.46 -19.60 11.98
C ILE A 25 15.83 -20.64 10.92
N LEU A 26 15.01 -20.77 9.87
CA LEU A 26 15.25 -21.72 8.78
C LEU A 26 16.35 -21.21 7.85
N ASN A 27 16.39 -19.89 7.60
CA ASN A 27 17.33 -19.24 6.71
C ASN A 27 18.73 -19.14 7.32
N ASP A 28 18.83 -18.76 8.61
CA ASP A 28 20.10 -18.41 9.26
C ASP A 28 20.39 -19.21 10.54
N GLY A 29 19.60 -20.25 10.82
CA GLY A 29 19.82 -21.16 11.94
C GLY A 29 19.84 -20.45 13.29
N ILE A 30 20.91 -20.67 14.06
CA ILE A 30 21.08 -20.07 15.39
C ILE A 30 21.14 -18.54 15.30
N ASN A 31 21.73 -17.98 14.24
CA ASN A 31 21.85 -16.53 14.08
C ASN A 31 20.49 -15.90 13.80
N GLY A 32 19.70 -16.49 12.90
CA GLY A 32 18.33 -16.04 12.63
C GLY A 32 17.41 -16.18 13.85
N GLY A 33 17.52 -17.28 14.61
CA GLY A 33 16.78 -17.41 15.87
C GLY A 33 17.14 -16.35 16.91
N ARG A 34 18.41 -15.94 17.00
CA ARG A 34 18.81 -14.81 17.85
C ARG A 34 18.29 -13.49 17.30
N ALA A 35 18.31 -13.28 15.98
CA ALA A 35 17.78 -12.09 15.33
C ALA A 35 16.27 -11.91 15.59
N ALA A 36 15.48 -12.97 15.41
CA ALA A 36 14.06 -13.02 15.71
C ALA A 36 13.76 -12.64 17.18
N ILE A 37 14.48 -13.25 18.14
CA ILE A 37 14.32 -12.93 19.57
C ILE A 37 14.66 -11.45 19.84
N ASN A 38 15.79 -10.96 19.30
CA ASN A 38 16.21 -9.57 19.49
C ASN A 38 15.22 -8.58 18.88
N PHE A 39 14.62 -8.92 17.73
CA PHE A 39 13.57 -8.10 17.12
C PHE A 39 12.32 -8.01 18.02
N ILE A 40 11.82 -9.15 18.53
CA ILE A 40 10.67 -9.17 19.45
C ILE A 40 10.98 -8.40 20.74
N GLN A 41 12.18 -8.54 21.29
CA GLN A 41 12.61 -7.77 22.47
C GLN A 41 12.66 -6.27 22.18
N SER A 42 13.18 -5.88 21.01
CA SER A 42 13.20 -4.48 20.57
C SER A 42 11.79 -3.92 20.38
N LEU A 43 10.87 -4.72 19.84
CA LEU A 43 9.46 -4.36 19.70
C LEU A 43 8.80 -4.16 21.07
N ARG A 44 9.03 -5.08 22.03
CA ARG A 44 8.55 -4.96 23.41
C ARG A 44 9.07 -3.68 24.06
N ASP A 45 10.37 -3.41 23.96
CA ASP A 45 10.99 -2.25 24.57
C ASP A 45 10.49 -0.95 23.92
N MET A 46 10.18 -0.97 22.61
CA MET A 46 9.53 0.13 21.92
C MET A 46 8.12 0.38 22.46
N LEU A 47 7.29 -0.66 22.56
CA LEU A 47 5.93 -0.54 23.10
C LEU A 47 5.90 -0.13 24.58
N ALA A 48 6.93 -0.49 25.35
CA ALA A 48 7.11 -0.07 26.74
C ALA A 48 7.65 1.37 26.89
N GLY A 49 8.02 2.03 25.78
CA GLY A 49 8.58 3.38 25.78
C GLY A 49 10.02 3.47 26.27
N THR A 50 10.75 2.35 26.30
CA THR A 50 12.14 2.27 26.80
C THR A 50 13.17 2.02 25.70
N ALA A 51 12.74 1.88 24.44
CA ALA A 51 13.64 1.70 23.30
C ALA A 51 14.59 2.89 23.11
N LYS A 52 15.88 2.60 22.95
CA LYS A 52 16.93 3.59 22.68
C LYS A 52 17.00 4.01 21.22
N THR A 53 16.38 3.24 20.32
CA THR A 53 16.36 3.44 18.87
C THR A 53 14.94 3.28 18.35
N SER A 54 14.58 4.06 17.33
CA SER A 54 13.27 3.96 16.68
C SER A 54 13.11 2.61 16.00
N VAL A 55 12.02 1.90 16.28
CA VAL A 55 11.59 0.70 15.54
C VAL A 55 10.45 1.13 14.62
N ASN A 56 10.58 0.86 13.31
CA ASN A 56 9.52 1.17 12.36
C ASN A 56 8.52 0.00 12.32
N VAL A 57 7.27 0.28 12.69
CA VAL A 57 6.16 -0.67 12.70
C VAL A 57 4.99 0.00 11.99
N SER A 58 4.48 -0.64 10.95
CA SER A 58 3.30 -0.19 10.20
C SER A 58 2.16 -1.19 10.33
N THR A 59 0.94 -0.71 10.11
CA THR A 59 -0.23 -1.59 10.15
C THR A 59 -0.44 -2.17 8.77
N LYS A 60 -0.55 -3.50 8.67
CA LYS A 60 -0.97 -4.13 7.42
C LYS A 60 -2.48 -4.05 7.28
N TRP A 61 -2.92 -3.18 6.37
CA TRP A 61 -4.33 -3.09 6.00
C TRP A 61 -4.65 -4.16 4.96
N ASP A 62 -5.64 -5.00 5.25
CA ASP A 62 -6.20 -5.95 4.29
C ASP A 62 -7.12 -5.20 3.32
N GLY A 63 -6.54 -4.56 2.30
CA GLY A 63 -7.25 -3.88 1.22
C GLY A 63 -7.09 -4.61 -0.12
N ALA A 64 -7.97 -4.30 -1.09
CA ALA A 64 -7.91 -4.81 -2.45
C ALA A 64 -8.86 -4.03 -3.41
N PRO A 65 -8.47 -3.88 -4.70
CA PRO A 65 -7.17 -4.21 -5.28
C PRO A 65 -6.09 -3.20 -4.88
N ALA A 66 -4.83 -3.55 -5.13
CA ALA A 66 -3.73 -2.59 -5.14
C ALA A 66 -3.91 -1.62 -6.33
N ILE A 67 -3.85 -0.32 -6.06
CA ILE A 67 -3.99 0.74 -7.05
C ILE A 67 -2.71 1.59 -7.06
N PHE A 68 -2.18 1.78 -8.26
CA PHE A 68 -1.13 2.76 -8.54
C PHE A 68 -1.79 4.02 -9.06
N ALA A 69 -1.48 5.18 -8.48
CA ALA A 69 -2.05 6.46 -8.88
C ALA A 69 -0.97 7.54 -8.89
N GLY A 70 -0.96 8.39 -9.90
CA GLY A 70 0.10 9.37 -10.02
C GLY A 70 0.06 10.17 -11.31
N THR A 71 1.13 10.92 -11.53
CA THR A 71 1.35 11.68 -12.76
C THR A 71 2.37 10.94 -13.62
N ASP A 72 2.01 10.66 -14.88
CA ASP A 72 2.94 10.04 -15.83
C ASP A 72 4.06 11.03 -16.18
N PRO A 73 5.34 10.72 -15.92
CA PRO A 73 6.44 11.64 -16.20
C PRO A 73 6.63 11.91 -17.70
N SER A 74 6.12 11.05 -18.59
CA SER A 74 6.29 11.19 -20.04
C SER A 74 5.40 12.27 -20.66
N ASP A 75 4.20 12.48 -20.14
CA ASP A 75 3.23 13.43 -20.68
C ASP A 75 2.52 14.32 -19.64
N GLY A 76 2.83 14.16 -18.36
CA GLY A 76 2.28 14.95 -17.28
C GLY A 76 0.80 14.67 -16.97
N GLN A 77 0.20 13.64 -17.57
CA GLN A 77 -1.20 13.31 -17.34
C GLN A 77 -1.36 12.44 -16.09
N PHE A 78 -2.44 12.67 -15.35
CA PHE A 78 -2.82 11.81 -14.24
C PHE A 78 -3.25 10.43 -14.75
N PHE A 79 -2.90 9.38 -14.02
CA PHE A 79 -3.33 8.02 -14.31
C PHE A 79 -3.65 7.24 -13.05
N VAL A 80 -4.42 6.16 -13.23
CA VAL A 80 -4.46 5.01 -12.31
C VAL A 80 -4.06 3.75 -13.06
N ALA A 81 -3.46 2.78 -12.37
CA ALA A 81 -2.98 1.55 -12.98
C ALA A 81 -3.00 0.37 -12.01
N LYS A 82 -2.92 -0.83 -12.59
CA LYS A 82 -2.55 -2.07 -11.90
C LYS A 82 -1.03 -2.13 -11.74
N LYS A 83 -0.52 -3.21 -11.15
CA LYS A 83 0.93 -3.51 -11.05
C LYS A 83 1.67 -3.51 -12.40
N SER A 84 0.95 -3.63 -13.52
CA SER A 84 1.48 -3.54 -14.90
C SER A 84 2.10 -2.18 -15.26
N VAL A 85 2.01 -1.17 -14.40
CA VAL A 85 2.69 0.13 -14.56
C VAL A 85 4.21 0.01 -14.68
N PHE A 86 4.82 -1.07 -14.16
CA PHE A 86 6.27 -1.30 -14.24
C PHE A 86 6.66 -2.31 -15.34
N ASN A 87 5.74 -2.65 -16.23
CA ASN A 87 6.07 -3.46 -17.40
C ASN A 87 6.84 -2.60 -18.41
N LYS A 88 7.67 -3.23 -19.26
CA LYS A 88 8.37 -2.56 -20.39
C LYS A 88 7.44 -1.69 -21.24
N ASN A 89 6.21 -2.17 -21.46
CA ASN A 89 5.13 -1.38 -22.04
C ASN A 89 4.07 -1.18 -20.95
N PRO A 90 4.09 -0.06 -20.22
CA PRO A 90 3.21 0.17 -19.09
C PRO A 90 1.76 0.38 -19.56
N ILE A 91 0.81 -0.23 -18.84
CA ILE A 91 -0.62 -0.01 -19.07
C ILE A 91 -1.10 1.01 -18.04
N LEU A 92 -1.45 2.21 -18.52
CA LEU A 92 -1.91 3.33 -17.72
C LEU A 92 -3.35 3.67 -18.10
N TYR A 93 -4.24 3.82 -17.11
CA TYR A 93 -5.58 4.31 -17.36
C TYR A 93 -5.62 5.81 -17.11
N LYS A 94 -5.71 6.60 -18.19
CA LYS A 94 -5.77 8.07 -18.13
C LYS A 94 -7.20 8.58 -18.33
N LYS A 95 -8.03 7.79 -19.01
CA LYS A 95 -9.47 7.99 -19.20
C LYS A 95 -10.23 6.68 -18.98
N GLU A 96 -11.53 6.78 -18.74
CA GLU A 96 -12.36 5.59 -18.46
C GLU A 96 -12.32 4.54 -19.59
N SER A 97 -12.13 4.95 -20.85
CA SER A 97 -12.02 4.03 -21.99
C SER A 97 -10.73 3.20 -22.02
N ASP A 98 -9.71 3.59 -21.24
CA ASP A 98 -8.44 2.84 -21.17
C ASP A 98 -8.53 1.65 -20.23
N ILE A 99 -9.57 1.60 -19.39
CA ILE A 99 -9.75 0.57 -18.36
C ILE A 99 -10.07 -0.76 -19.04
N ASP A 100 -9.11 -1.68 -19.02
CA ASP A 100 -9.15 -3.01 -19.66
C ASP A 100 -9.81 -4.09 -18.79
N VAL A 101 -10.35 -3.72 -17.62
CA VAL A 101 -11.02 -4.62 -16.67
C VAL A 101 -12.51 -4.30 -16.59
N THR A 102 -13.31 -5.33 -16.40
CA THR A 102 -14.78 -5.24 -16.38
C THR A 102 -15.35 -5.58 -15.00
N GLY A 103 -16.67 -5.45 -14.85
CA GLY A 103 -17.38 -5.75 -13.60
C GLY A 103 -17.00 -4.81 -12.46
N ASP A 104 -17.10 -5.31 -11.22
CA ASP A 104 -16.80 -4.55 -10.00
C ASP A 104 -15.39 -3.94 -10.00
N LEU A 105 -14.41 -4.67 -10.53
CA LEU A 105 -13.03 -4.19 -10.64
C LEU A 105 -12.94 -2.96 -11.57
N GLY A 106 -13.62 -2.99 -12.72
CA GLY A 106 -13.68 -1.86 -13.64
C GLY A 106 -14.33 -0.63 -13.02
N GLU A 107 -15.43 -0.80 -12.30
CA GLU A 107 -16.10 0.30 -11.60
C GLU A 107 -15.22 0.91 -10.50
N LYS A 108 -14.46 0.08 -9.76
CA LYS A 108 -13.47 0.56 -8.78
C LYS A 108 -12.40 1.44 -9.44
N PHE A 109 -11.86 1.03 -10.58
CA PHE A 109 -10.87 1.82 -11.31
C PHE A 109 -11.45 3.13 -11.87
N LYS A 110 -12.72 3.16 -12.32
CA LYS A 110 -13.37 4.40 -12.75
C LYS A 110 -13.50 5.39 -11.60
N VAL A 111 -13.95 4.93 -10.42
CA VAL A 111 -14.03 5.77 -9.22
C VAL A 111 -12.64 6.26 -8.81
N ALA A 112 -11.65 5.38 -8.79
CA ALA A 112 -10.26 5.73 -8.47
C ALA A 112 -9.71 6.80 -9.42
N LEU A 113 -9.86 6.64 -10.75
CA LEU A 113 -9.42 7.62 -11.74
C LEU A 113 -10.04 9.00 -11.49
N LYS A 114 -11.36 9.03 -11.27
CA LYS A 114 -12.12 10.25 -11.05
C LYS A 114 -11.79 10.95 -9.73
N GLU A 115 -11.60 10.18 -8.66
CA GLU A 115 -11.48 10.73 -7.31
C GLU A 115 -10.03 11.00 -6.92
N PHE A 116 -9.07 10.14 -7.29
CA PHE A 116 -7.65 10.33 -6.96
C PHE A 116 -6.97 11.42 -7.79
N SER A 117 -7.47 11.75 -8.99
CA SER A 117 -7.00 12.91 -9.76
C SER A 117 -7.16 14.23 -9.02
N LYS A 118 -8.00 14.27 -7.96
CA LYS A 118 -8.22 15.47 -7.13
C LYS A 118 -7.18 15.64 -6.03
N LEU A 119 -6.35 14.64 -5.76
CA LEU A 119 -5.38 14.62 -4.65
C LEU A 119 -4.07 15.35 -4.95
N ASP A 120 -3.83 15.74 -6.20
CA ASP A 120 -2.59 16.39 -6.66
C ASP A 120 -1.31 15.57 -6.38
N ILE A 121 -1.38 14.25 -6.63
CA ILE A 121 -0.27 13.32 -6.42
C ILE A 121 0.90 13.66 -7.36
N LYS A 122 2.09 13.89 -6.80
CA LYS A 122 3.35 13.99 -7.55
C LYS A 122 4.02 12.62 -7.61
N GLY A 123 4.68 12.30 -8.73
CA GLY A 123 5.21 10.95 -8.93
C GLY A 123 4.10 9.90 -8.90
N VAL A 124 4.38 8.74 -8.30
CA VAL A 124 3.44 7.61 -8.24
C VAL A 124 3.32 7.08 -6.82
N LEU A 125 2.08 6.89 -6.36
CA LEU A 125 1.76 6.23 -5.10
C LEU A 125 1.14 4.87 -5.38
N GLN A 126 1.43 3.90 -4.52
CA GLN A 126 0.70 2.64 -4.43
C GLN A 126 -0.03 2.57 -3.11
N GLY A 127 -1.28 2.13 -3.17
CA GLY A 127 -2.09 1.86 -2.00
C GLY A 127 -3.07 0.72 -2.24
N ASP A 128 -3.63 0.23 -1.13
CA ASP A 128 -4.64 -0.82 -1.13
C ASP A 128 -6.03 -0.21 -0.91
N LEU A 129 -6.93 -0.45 -1.86
CA LEU A 129 -8.29 0.06 -1.82
C LEU A 129 -9.08 -0.58 -0.67
N LEU A 130 -9.78 0.23 0.13
CA LEU A 130 -10.65 -0.27 1.19
C LEU A 130 -12.11 -0.32 0.78
N TYR A 131 -12.59 0.69 0.05
CA TYR A 131 -13.97 0.74 -0.41
C TYR A 131 -14.19 1.75 -1.53
N THR A 132 -15.23 1.50 -2.32
CA THR A 132 -15.92 2.48 -3.18
C THR A 132 -17.41 2.60 -2.84
N SER A 133 -17.86 1.81 -1.87
CA SER A 133 -19.21 1.80 -1.31
C SER A 133 -19.15 1.31 0.13
N LEU A 134 -20.08 1.78 0.97
CA LEU A 134 -20.16 1.41 2.38
C LEU A 134 -21.40 0.56 2.61
N GLY A 135 -21.29 -0.46 3.46
CA GLY A 135 -22.40 -1.22 4.01
C GLY A 135 -22.73 -0.80 5.44
N THR A 136 -23.76 -1.43 6.00
CA THR A 136 -24.22 -1.24 7.39
C THR A 136 -24.56 -2.58 8.03
N ALA A 137 -23.71 -3.60 7.79
CA ALA A 137 -23.97 -4.96 8.28
C ALA A 137 -23.96 -5.06 9.81
N ILE A 138 -23.30 -4.11 10.48
CA ILE A 138 -23.27 -3.96 11.93
C ILE A 138 -24.05 -2.67 12.29
N PRO A 139 -25.02 -2.72 13.22
CA PRO A 139 -25.75 -1.54 13.69
C PRO A 139 -24.80 -0.42 14.13
N ASP A 140 -25.14 0.83 13.80
CA ASP A 140 -24.38 2.03 14.14
C ASP A 140 -22.95 2.09 13.56
N HIS A 141 -22.61 1.24 12.59
CA HIS A 141 -21.30 1.20 11.94
C HIS A 141 -21.39 1.27 10.41
N TRP A 142 -20.42 1.95 9.81
CA TRP A 142 -20.08 1.76 8.40
C TRP A 142 -19.22 0.52 8.26
N THR A 143 -19.58 -0.39 7.37
CA THR A 143 -18.86 -1.65 7.15
C THR A 143 -18.33 -1.74 5.73
N PHE A 144 -17.12 -2.25 5.56
CA PHE A 144 -16.55 -2.57 4.26
C PHE A 144 -15.60 -3.77 4.38
N GLN A 145 -15.57 -4.61 3.35
CA GLN A 145 -14.74 -5.81 3.30
C GLN A 145 -14.09 -5.87 1.92
N PRO A 146 -12.94 -5.20 1.73
CA PRO A 146 -12.27 -5.17 0.42
C PRO A 146 -11.69 -6.53 0.03
N ASN A 147 -11.27 -7.32 1.02
CA ASN A 147 -10.70 -8.64 0.84
C ASN A 147 -11.25 -9.63 1.88
N THR A 148 -10.45 -10.06 2.87
CA THR A 148 -10.80 -11.15 3.78
C THR A 148 -11.47 -10.65 5.05
N ILE A 149 -10.99 -9.56 5.63
CA ILE A 149 -11.50 -9.02 6.90
C ILE A 149 -12.54 -7.93 6.65
N MET A 150 -13.61 -7.96 7.43
CA MET A 150 -14.60 -6.89 7.46
C MET A 150 -14.17 -5.82 8.45
N TYR A 151 -14.05 -4.59 7.98
CA TYR A 151 -13.88 -3.41 8.80
C TYR A 151 -15.24 -2.89 9.23
N ALA A 152 -15.31 -2.38 10.46
CA ALA A 152 -16.49 -1.71 11.02
C ALA A 152 -16.05 -0.43 11.72
N VAL A 153 -16.61 0.69 11.27
CA VAL A 153 -16.26 2.02 11.76
C VAL A 153 -17.49 2.66 12.40
N PRO A 154 -17.47 3.01 13.70
CA PRO A 154 -18.60 3.64 14.37
C PRO A 154 -19.02 4.91 13.63
N THR A 155 -20.32 5.05 13.36
CA THR A 155 -20.88 6.14 12.55
C THR A 155 -20.70 7.52 13.18
N ASP A 156 -20.68 7.59 14.51
CA ASP A 156 -20.53 8.81 15.31
C ASP A 156 -19.06 9.24 15.54
N SER A 157 -18.10 8.37 15.23
CA SER A 157 -16.67 8.66 15.30
C SER A 157 -16.23 9.71 14.26
N ASP A 158 -15.11 10.39 14.52
CA ASP A 158 -14.56 11.38 13.59
C ASP A 158 -14.19 10.78 12.24
N ILE A 159 -13.71 9.53 12.23
CA ILE A 159 -13.42 8.78 11.01
C ILE A 159 -14.73 8.37 10.31
N GLY A 160 -15.76 7.92 11.03
CA GLY A 160 -17.07 7.58 10.46
C GLY A 160 -17.74 8.78 9.78
N LYS A 161 -17.64 9.97 10.37
CA LYS A 161 -18.11 11.24 9.78
C LYS A 161 -17.34 11.65 8.52
N LYS A 162 -16.07 11.27 8.39
CA LYS A 162 -15.26 11.53 7.19
C LYS A 162 -15.57 10.50 6.09
N ILE A 163 -15.55 9.22 6.44
CA ILE A 163 -15.80 8.10 5.52
C ILE A 163 -17.20 8.21 4.89
N SER A 164 -18.23 8.56 5.67
CA SER A 164 -19.60 8.77 5.15
C SER A 164 -19.73 9.85 4.07
N LYS A 165 -18.80 10.80 3.98
CA LYS A 165 -18.79 11.86 2.95
C LYS A 165 -17.93 11.48 1.75
N SER A 166 -17.09 10.47 1.90
CA SER A 166 -16.16 10.02 0.87
C SER A 166 -16.84 9.06 -0.10
N LYS A 167 -16.34 9.01 -1.32
CA LYS A 167 -16.75 8.07 -2.37
C LYS A 167 -15.79 6.90 -2.51
N ILE A 168 -14.60 7.05 -1.94
CA ILE A 168 -13.52 6.08 -2.05
C ILE A 168 -12.62 6.19 -0.81
N GLY A 169 -12.17 5.03 -0.33
CA GLY A 169 -11.22 4.87 0.76
C GLY A 169 -10.00 4.06 0.33
N ILE A 170 -8.80 4.55 0.63
CA ILE A 170 -7.54 3.87 0.29
C ILE A 170 -6.49 4.08 1.37
N VAL A 171 -5.62 3.09 1.57
CA VAL A 171 -4.41 3.23 2.38
C VAL A 171 -3.21 3.23 1.47
N TRP A 172 -2.49 4.34 1.45
CA TRP A 172 -1.22 4.44 0.73
C TRP A 172 -0.12 3.80 1.56
N HIS A 173 0.83 3.15 0.91
CA HIS A 173 1.92 2.47 1.62
C HIS A 173 3.27 2.50 0.88
N THR A 174 3.30 2.91 -0.39
CA THR A 174 4.55 3.03 -1.15
C THR A 174 4.54 4.28 -2.01
N THR A 175 5.64 5.02 -1.99
CA THR A 175 5.95 6.07 -2.96
C THR A 175 7.00 5.59 -3.95
N TYR A 176 6.81 5.95 -5.22
CA TYR A 176 7.73 5.67 -6.32
C TYR A 176 8.24 6.98 -6.90
N SER A 177 9.56 7.11 -6.93
CA SER A 177 10.27 8.31 -7.40
C SER A 177 11.31 7.94 -8.45
N GLY A 178 11.36 8.72 -9.52
CA GLY A 178 12.27 8.53 -10.66
C GLY A 178 11.80 9.32 -11.88
N ASP A 179 12.69 9.51 -12.85
CA ASP A 179 12.40 10.29 -14.06
C ASP A 179 11.58 9.50 -15.09
N THR A 180 11.61 8.17 -15.03
CA THR A 180 10.83 7.26 -15.88
C THR A 180 10.10 6.26 -14.99
N LEU A 181 8.97 5.72 -15.47
CA LEU A 181 8.22 4.69 -14.73
C LEU A 181 9.04 3.39 -14.52
N GLU A 182 9.91 3.04 -15.48
CA GLU A 182 10.73 1.82 -15.43
C GLU A 182 11.83 1.91 -14.37
N ASP A 183 12.42 3.10 -14.18
CA ASP A 183 13.54 3.32 -13.27
C ASP A 183 13.13 3.79 -11.87
N MET A 184 11.82 3.86 -11.58
CA MET A 184 11.35 4.35 -10.28
C MET A 184 11.81 3.47 -9.12
N THR A 185 12.28 4.13 -8.07
CA THR A 185 12.65 3.48 -6.80
C THR A 185 11.48 3.55 -5.82
N ALA A 186 11.16 2.41 -5.21
CA ALA A 186 10.12 2.30 -4.19
C ALA A 186 10.65 2.71 -2.81
N SER A 187 9.86 3.51 -2.09
CA SER A 187 10.07 3.86 -0.68
C SER A 187 8.79 3.60 0.10
N PHE A 188 8.91 3.07 1.32
CA PHE A 188 7.75 2.84 2.18
C PHE A 188 7.17 4.16 2.69
N GLY A 189 5.83 4.26 2.70
CA GLY A 189 5.07 5.41 3.16
C GLY A 189 4.82 6.47 2.07
N VAL A 190 4.11 7.53 2.46
CA VAL A 190 3.84 8.69 1.61
C VAL A 190 4.80 9.82 1.95
N ASP A 191 5.63 10.24 0.98
CA ASP A 191 6.66 11.26 1.18
C ASP A 191 6.20 12.71 0.90
N GLN A 192 4.92 12.89 0.55
CA GLN A 192 4.37 14.15 0.07
C GLN A 192 3.00 14.48 0.68
N PRO A 193 2.68 15.79 0.88
CA PRO A 193 1.34 16.18 1.29
C PRO A 193 0.35 16.01 0.12
N LEU A 194 -0.79 15.36 0.39
CA LEU A 194 -1.88 15.25 -0.57
C LEU A 194 -2.95 16.32 -0.34
N LYS A 195 -3.57 16.79 -1.43
CA LYS A 195 -4.67 17.76 -1.36
C LYS A 195 -5.84 17.13 -0.59
N LYS A 196 -6.36 17.87 0.39
CA LYS A 196 -7.51 17.44 1.19
C LYS A 196 -8.79 17.54 0.36
N VAL A 197 -9.44 16.41 0.09
CA VAL A 197 -10.66 16.32 -0.69
C VAL A 197 -11.68 15.50 0.10
N SER A 198 -12.86 16.06 0.39
CA SER A 198 -13.87 15.37 1.22
C SER A 198 -14.43 14.10 0.58
N SER A 199 -14.36 13.99 -0.75
CA SER A 199 -14.81 12.81 -1.49
C SER A 199 -13.79 11.66 -1.50
N VAL A 200 -12.60 11.85 -0.92
CA VAL A 200 -11.58 10.82 -0.79
C VAL A 200 -11.17 10.72 0.67
N TRP A 201 -11.35 9.55 1.25
CA TRP A 201 -10.70 9.23 2.51
C TRP A 201 -9.41 8.47 2.21
N HIS A 202 -8.31 8.89 2.83
CA HIS A 202 -7.05 8.17 2.73
C HIS A 202 -6.19 8.34 3.98
N THR A 203 -5.28 7.41 4.20
CA THR A 203 -4.24 7.46 5.22
C THR A 203 -2.97 6.80 4.71
N ASP A 204 -1.85 7.03 5.39
CA ASP A 204 -0.61 6.27 5.24
C ASP A 204 -0.64 5.02 6.15
N ALA A 205 0.12 3.98 5.79
CA ALA A 205 0.15 2.66 6.46
C ALA A 205 1.08 2.59 7.68
#